data_AF-N2AQL6-F1
#
_entry.id   AF-N2AQL6-F1
#
_cell.length_a   1.000
_cell.length_b   1.000
_cell.length_c   1.000
_cell.angle_alpha   90.00
_cell.angle_beta   90.00
_cell.angle_gamma   90.00
#
_symmetry.space_group_name_H-M   'P 1'
#
loop_
_entity.id
_entity.type
_entity.pdbx_description
1 polymer ?
#
loop_
_entity_poly.entity_id
_entity_poly.type
_entity_poly.pdbx_seq_one_letter_code
_entity_poly.pdbx_strand_id
1 'polypeptide(L)'
;MKKTDFRIMDNKDVASQFDGKAIAFIRSRKADHKIHAMAAEMIAMALAVGIELTDVIVDGGADDDIDRRIISDFCQTLDETEAVMVVVNNIFAFTTDPDDLFKFIDTLMNRPVLLVDMEQHHTWMSECPDESDEE
;
A
#
# COMPACT_ATOMS: atom_id res chain seq x y z
N MET A 1 -9.96 5.55 20.23
CA MET A 1 -9.06 4.86 19.28
C MET A 1 -7.66 4.96 19.85
N LYS A 2 -6.91 3.85 19.93
CA LYS A 2 -5.47 3.95 20.17
C LYS A 2 -4.89 4.73 19.00
N LYS A 3 -3.98 5.67 19.26
CA LYS A 3 -3.32 6.42 18.22
C LYS A 3 -2.32 5.47 17.56
N THR A 4 -2.56 5.06 16.32
CA THR A 4 -1.60 4.29 15.55
C THR A 4 -0.47 5.25 15.21
N ASP A 5 0.66 5.10 15.88
CA ASP A 5 1.86 5.86 15.55
C ASP A 5 2.51 5.21 14.31
N PHE A 6 2.87 6.02 13.34
CA PHE A 6 3.49 5.56 12.09
C PHE A 6 4.61 6.51 11.71
N ARG A 7 5.63 5.95 11.07
CA ARG A 7 6.76 6.70 10.52
C ARG A 7 6.58 6.88 9.02
N ILE A 8 6.92 8.07 8.52
CA ILE A 8 7.01 8.37 7.09
C ILE A 8 8.49 8.47 6.71
N MET A 9 8.87 7.87 5.59
CA MET A 9 10.22 7.93 5.01
C MET A 9 10.16 8.05 3.48
N ASP A 10 11.25 8.47 2.84
CA ASP A 10 11.39 8.40 1.38
C ASP A 10 11.50 6.94 0.95
N ASN A 11 10.94 6.58 -0.21
CA ASN A 11 10.99 5.21 -0.73
C ASN A 11 12.42 4.66 -0.83
N LYS A 12 13.42 5.52 -1.05
CA LYS A 12 14.84 5.12 -1.16
C LYS A 12 15.48 4.78 0.18
N ASP A 13 14.88 5.24 1.28
CA ASP A 13 15.41 5.03 2.63
C ASP A 13 14.84 3.76 3.30
N VAL A 14 13.96 3.03 2.60
CA VAL A 14 13.39 1.77 3.08
C VAL A 14 14.45 0.68 3.06
N ALA A 15 14.73 0.09 4.23
CA ALA A 15 15.73 -0.97 4.37
C ALA A 15 15.16 -2.34 3.91
N SER A 16 16.05 -3.21 3.39
CA SER A 16 15.71 -4.54 2.86
C SER A 16 15.48 -5.61 3.95
N GLN A 17 14.82 -5.28 5.05
CA GLN A 17 14.68 -6.18 6.23
C GLN A 17 13.31 -6.87 6.32
N PHE A 18 12.50 -6.84 5.27
CA PHE A 18 11.14 -7.37 5.29
C PHE A 18 11.07 -8.70 4.55
N ASP A 19 10.70 -9.75 5.27
CA ASP A 19 10.36 -11.04 4.68
C ASP A 19 8.84 -11.13 4.52
N GLY A 20 8.37 -11.40 3.30
CA GLY A 20 6.96 -11.59 3.04
C GLY A 20 6.59 -11.36 1.58
N LYS A 21 5.30 -11.06 1.35
CA LYS A 21 4.75 -10.75 0.03
C LYS A 21 4.33 -9.29 -0.04
N ALA A 22 4.38 -8.75 -1.25
CA ALA A 22 3.79 -7.47 -1.59
C ALA A 22 2.55 -7.69 -2.46
N ILE A 23 1.60 -6.76 -2.35
CA ILE A 23 0.55 -6.55 -3.33
C ILE A 23 0.61 -5.11 -3.86
N ALA A 24 0.17 -4.90 -5.09
CA ALA A 24 0.07 -3.59 -5.70
C ALA A 24 -1.38 -3.19 -5.98
N PHE A 25 -1.62 -1.89 -5.94
CA PHE A 25 -2.85 -1.28 -6.39
C PHE A 25 -2.56 -0.13 -7.36
N ILE A 26 -3.17 -0.18 -8.54
CA ILE A 26 -3.03 0.82 -9.59
C ILE A 26 -4.41 1.38 -9.95
N ARG A 27 -4.72 2.62 -9.56
CA ARG A 27 -5.85 3.38 -10.13
C ARG A 27 -5.36 4.11 -11.38
N SER A 28 -5.79 3.67 -12.57
CA SER A 28 -5.41 4.32 -13.82
C SER A 28 -6.37 4.03 -14.96
N ARG A 29 -6.74 5.08 -15.70
CA ARG A 29 -7.47 4.99 -16.99
C ARG A 29 -6.54 4.98 -18.21
N LYS A 30 -5.25 4.80 -17.98
CA LYS A 30 -4.24 4.77 -19.06
C LYS A 30 -4.35 3.44 -19.82
N ALA A 31 -3.81 3.41 -21.03
CA ALA A 31 -3.74 2.18 -21.82
C ALA A 31 -2.84 1.12 -21.15
N ASP A 32 -3.12 -0.16 -21.43
CA ASP A 32 -2.50 -1.32 -20.78
C ASP A 32 -0.97 -1.27 -20.71
N HIS A 33 -0.30 -0.88 -21.80
CA HIS A 33 1.16 -0.76 -21.82
C HIS A 33 1.71 0.24 -20.78
N LYS A 34 0.94 1.29 -20.43
CA LYS A 34 1.31 2.23 -19.36
C LYS A 34 1.05 1.65 -17.98
N ILE A 35 -0.03 0.87 -17.83
CA ILE A 35 -0.34 0.16 -16.59
C ILE A 35 0.74 -0.90 -16.32
N HIS A 36 1.16 -1.65 -17.34
CA HIS A 36 2.27 -2.59 -17.24
C HIS A 36 3.59 -1.92 -16.88
N ALA A 37 3.87 -0.73 -17.41
CA ALA A 37 5.05 0.04 -17.02
C ALA A 37 5.00 0.43 -15.53
N MET A 38 3.84 0.90 -15.04
CA MET A 38 3.63 1.20 -13.61
C MET A 38 3.82 -0.05 -12.74
N ALA A 39 3.22 -1.19 -13.14
CA ALA A 39 3.39 -2.45 -12.42
C ALA A 39 4.88 -2.89 -12.38
N ALA A 40 5.62 -2.71 -13.48
CA ALA A 40 7.04 -3.02 -13.52
C ALA A 40 7.87 -2.15 -12.54
N GLU A 41 7.53 -0.86 -12.41
CA GLU A 41 8.14 0.04 -11.42
C GLU A 41 7.83 -0.39 -9.98
N MET A 42 6.59 -0.80 -9.70
CA MET A 42 6.19 -1.32 -8.38
C MET A 42 6.88 -2.63 -8.04
N ILE A 43 7.01 -3.54 -9.01
CA ILE A 43 7.76 -4.79 -8.85
C ILE A 43 9.23 -4.48 -8.52
N ALA A 44 9.85 -3.53 -9.24
CA ALA A 44 11.22 -3.13 -8.96
C ALA A 44 11.38 -2.54 -7.55
N MET A 45 10.40 -1.77 -7.08
CA MET A 45 10.38 -1.22 -5.72
C MET A 45 10.31 -2.33 -4.66
N ALA A 46 9.39 -3.28 -4.81
CA ALA A 46 9.28 -4.42 -3.90
C ALA A 46 10.57 -5.27 -3.89
N LEU A 47 11.13 -5.56 -5.07
CA LEU A 47 12.39 -6.33 -5.18
C LEU A 47 13.59 -5.59 -4.58
N ALA A 48 13.64 -4.26 -4.63
CA ALA A 48 14.71 -3.48 -4.01
C ALA A 48 14.75 -3.63 -2.47
N VAL A 49 13.59 -3.91 -1.86
CA VAL A 49 13.49 -4.21 -0.42
C VAL A 49 13.48 -5.72 -0.11
N GLY A 50 13.67 -6.56 -1.14
CA GLY A 50 13.74 -8.02 -0.98
C GLY A 50 12.38 -8.75 -0.99
N ILE A 51 11.28 -8.05 -1.30
CA ILE A 51 9.92 -8.59 -1.26
C ILE A 51 9.44 -8.92 -2.67
N GLU A 52 8.80 -10.09 -2.84
CA GLU A 52 8.14 -10.45 -4.09
C GLU A 52 6.75 -9.82 -4.18
N LEU A 53 6.47 -9.16 -5.30
CA LEU A 53 5.14 -8.64 -5.61
C LEU A 53 4.29 -9.73 -6.24
N THR A 54 3.28 -10.20 -5.50
CA THR A 54 2.51 -11.40 -5.84
C THR A 54 1.18 -11.12 -6.52
N ASP A 55 0.60 -9.94 -6.30
CA ASP A 55 -0.66 -9.55 -6.92
C ASP A 55 -0.66 -8.06 -7.30
N VAL A 56 -1.34 -7.73 -8.40
CA VAL A 56 -1.53 -6.36 -8.90
C VAL A 56 -3.00 -6.17 -9.20
N ILE A 57 -3.66 -5.36 -8.37
CA ILE A 57 -5.04 -4.96 -8.59
C ILE A 57 -5.05 -3.67 -9.41
N VAL A 58 -5.76 -3.68 -10.53
CA VAL A 58 -5.88 -2.53 -11.42
C VAL A 58 -7.32 -2.06 -11.46
N ASP A 59 -7.49 -0.76 -11.25
CA ASP A 59 -8.78 -0.11 -11.28
C ASP A 59 -8.80 1.00 -12.33
N GLY A 60 -9.66 0.82 -13.33
CA GLY A 60 -9.86 1.73 -14.45
C GLY A 60 -11.13 2.57 -14.34
N GLY A 61 -11.77 2.62 -13.17
CA GLY A 61 -13.00 3.38 -12.98
C GLY A 61 -12.87 4.87 -13.29
N ALA A 62 -14.00 5.48 -13.65
CA ALA A 62 -14.07 6.89 -14.04
C ALA A 62 -14.47 7.82 -12.89
N ASP A 63 -14.95 7.26 -11.79
CA ASP A 63 -15.40 8.02 -10.62
C ASP A 63 -14.22 8.66 -9.89
N ASP A 64 -14.50 9.71 -9.12
CA ASP A 64 -13.44 10.39 -8.36
C ASP A 64 -12.99 9.57 -7.14
N ASP A 65 -13.89 8.76 -6.59
CA ASP A 65 -13.60 7.81 -5.50
C ASP A 65 -13.55 6.37 -6.04
N ILE A 66 -12.80 5.51 -5.34
CA ILE A 66 -12.77 4.08 -5.65
C ILE A 66 -14.03 3.40 -5.09
N ASP A 67 -14.59 2.51 -5.90
CA ASP A 67 -15.72 1.69 -5.50
C ASP A 67 -15.40 0.90 -4.22
N ARG A 68 -16.30 0.96 -3.23
CA ARG A 68 -16.16 0.23 -1.96
C ARG A 68 -15.93 -1.28 -2.15
N ARG A 69 -16.42 -1.85 -3.24
CA ARG A 69 -16.19 -3.26 -3.59
C ARG A 69 -14.73 -3.49 -3.91
N ILE A 70 -14.11 -2.64 -4.73
CA ILE A 70 -12.69 -2.72 -5.08
C ILE A 70 -11.82 -2.55 -3.83
N ILE A 71 -12.17 -1.63 -2.93
CA ILE A 71 -11.48 -1.48 -1.64
C ILE A 71 -11.63 -2.76 -0.79
N SER A 72 -12.82 -3.36 -0.78
CA SER A 72 -13.08 -4.59 -0.02
C SER A 72 -12.28 -5.77 -0.58
N ASP A 73 -12.24 -5.93 -1.91
CA ASP A 73 -11.48 -6.95 -2.61
C ASP A 73 -9.97 -6.75 -2.39
N PHE A 74 -9.51 -5.50 -2.39
CA PHE A 74 -8.13 -5.15 -2.06
C PHE A 74 -7.76 -5.55 -0.62
N CYS A 75 -8.59 -5.21 0.37
CA CYS A 75 -8.38 -5.62 1.75
C CYS A 75 -8.42 -7.14 1.92
N GLN A 76 -9.33 -7.83 1.21
CA GLN A 76 -9.39 -9.29 1.22
C GLN A 76 -8.10 -9.90 0.64
N THR A 77 -7.62 -9.37 -0.47
CA THR A 77 -6.36 -9.82 -1.10
C THR A 77 -5.17 -9.59 -0.18
N LEU A 78 -5.11 -8.45 0.51
CA LEU A 78 -4.09 -8.16 1.53
C LEU A 78 -4.10 -9.23 2.64
N ASP A 79 -5.28 -9.57 3.15
CA ASP A 79 -5.42 -10.55 4.23
C ASP A 79 -5.12 -11.99 3.73
N GLU A 80 -5.56 -12.38 2.53
CA GLU A 80 -5.31 -13.72 1.94
C GLU A 80 -3.86 -13.96 1.54
N THR A 81 -3.16 -12.90 1.08
CA THR A 81 -1.75 -12.98 0.72
C THR A 81 -0.84 -12.90 1.94
N GLU A 82 -1.36 -12.51 3.11
CA GLU A 82 -0.56 -12.14 4.29
C GLU A 82 0.52 -11.11 3.90
N ALA A 83 0.15 -10.14 3.06
CA ALA A 83 1.11 -9.19 2.52
C ALA A 83 1.62 -8.23 3.60
N VAL A 84 2.94 -8.10 3.65
CA VAL A 84 3.67 -7.19 4.56
C VAL A 84 3.97 -5.84 3.90
N MET A 85 3.65 -5.72 2.60
CA MET A 85 3.87 -4.52 1.82
C MET A 85 2.72 -4.30 0.84
N VAL A 86 2.27 -3.05 0.76
CA VAL A 86 1.29 -2.54 -0.20
C VAL A 86 1.97 -1.45 -1.00
N VAL A 87 1.96 -1.59 -2.32
CA VAL A 87 2.48 -0.56 -3.23
C VAL A 87 1.30 0.07 -3.99
N VAL A 88 1.08 1.36 -3.81
CA VAL A 88 0.03 2.12 -4.52
C VAL A 88 0.66 3.07 -5.52
N ASN A 89 -0.01 3.27 -6.66
CA ASN A 89 0.48 4.25 -7.63
C ASN A 89 0.30 5.68 -7.12
N ASN A 90 -0.82 5.93 -6.42
CA ASN A 90 -1.15 7.20 -5.79
C ASN A 90 -2.18 6.96 -4.69
N ILE A 91 -1.85 7.27 -3.44
CA ILE A 91 -2.73 7.07 -2.28
C ILE A 91 -3.98 7.95 -2.34
N PHE A 92 -3.87 9.15 -2.90
CA PHE A 92 -4.98 10.09 -3.08
C PHE A 92 -5.95 9.65 -4.19
N ALA A 93 -5.60 8.61 -4.97
CA ALA A 93 -6.51 8.08 -5.98
C ALA A 93 -7.62 7.21 -5.38
N PHE A 94 -7.54 6.86 -4.09
CA PHE A 94 -8.56 6.07 -3.39
C PHE A 94 -9.82 6.86 -3.08
N THR A 95 -9.67 8.14 -2.73
CA THR A 95 -10.77 9.02 -2.39
C THR A 95 -10.29 10.48 -2.41
N THR A 96 -11.20 11.37 -2.77
CA THR A 96 -11.00 12.82 -2.66
C THR A 96 -11.35 13.38 -1.28
N ASP A 97 -12.04 12.59 -0.44
CA ASP A 97 -12.40 12.95 0.93
C ASP A 97 -11.25 12.63 1.90
N PRO A 98 -10.65 13.65 2.56
CA PRO A 98 -9.58 13.44 3.53
C PRO A 98 -9.96 12.51 4.69
N ASP A 99 -11.20 12.56 5.19
CA ASP A 99 -11.62 11.74 6.33
C ASP A 99 -11.69 10.26 5.96
N ASP A 100 -12.11 9.96 4.73
CA ASP A 100 -12.13 8.58 4.22
C ASP A 100 -10.72 8.08 3.90
N LEU A 101 -9.84 8.97 3.42
CA LEU A 101 -8.42 8.63 3.23
C LEU A 101 -7.74 8.29 4.56
N PHE A 102 -7.99 9.08 5.60
CA PHE A 102 -7.47 8.81 6.94
C PHE A 102 -7.98 7.48 7.48
N LYS A 103 -9.27 7.15 7.33
CA LYS A 103 -9.81 5.85 7.75
C LYS A 103 -9.18 4.69 6.98
N PHE A 104 -8.94 4.86 5.68
CA PHE A 104 -8.28 3.84 4.87
C PHE A 104 -6.85 3.59 5.33
N ILE A 105 -6.05 4.65 5.49
CA ILE A 105 -4.69 4.57 6.00
C ILE A 105 -4.67 3.96 7.40
N ASP A 106 -5.55 4.40 8.31
CA ASP A 106 -5.64 3.84 9.67
C ASP A 106 -6.00 2.34 9.62
N THR A 107 -6.93 1.95 8.76
CA THR A 107 -7.29 0.53 8.56
C THR A 107 -6.11 -0.30 8.07
N LEU A 108 -5.28 0.24 7.16
CA LEU A 108 -4.08 -0.44 6.69
C LEU A 108 -2.97 -0.48 7.75
N MET A 109 -2.73 0.63 8.44
CA MET A 109 -1.64 0.75 9.42
C MET A 109 -1.94 0.07 10.76
N ASN A 110 -3.20 -0.32 11.01
CA ASN A 110 -3.55 -1.28 12.06
C ASN A 110 -3.00 -2.70 11.80
N ARG A 111 -2.43 -2.95 10.61
CA ARG A 111 -1.71 -4.17 10.26
C ARG A 111 -0.21 -3.88 10.19
N PRO A 112 0.68 -4.87 10.38
CA PRO A 112 2.13 -4.71 10.23
C PRO A 112 2.55 -4.64 8.76
N VAL A 113 2.10 -3.60 8.06
CA VAL A 113 2.23 -3.45 6.61
C VAL A 113 2.97 -2.16 6.29
N LEU A 114 3.86 -2.22 5.31
CA LEU A 114 4.44 -1.04 4.67
C LEU A 114 3.51 -0.54 3.59
N LEU A 115 3.07 0.71 3.67
CA LEU A 115 2.36 1.36 2.57
C LEU A 115 3.37 2.21 1.78
N VAL A 116 3.54 1.93 0.50
CA VAL A 116 4.45 2.64 -0.40
C VAL A 116 3.64 3.37 -1.47
N ASP A 117 3.77 4.69 -1.54
CA ASP A 117 3.21 5.51 -2.60
C ASP A 117 4.30 5.86 -3.62
N MET A 118 4.07 5.44 -4.86
CA MET A 118 5.00 5.65 -5.97
C MET A 118 5.00 7.08 -6.51
N GLU A 119 3.86 7.78 -6.50
CA GLU A 119 3.76 9.16 -7.01
C GLU A 119 4.29 10.17 -5.99
N GLN A 120 3.97 9.97 -4.71
CA GLN A 120 4.42 10.84 -3.62
C GLN A 120 5.83 10.50 -3.12
N HIS A 121 6.40 9.36 -3.54
CA HIS A 121 7.71 8.87 -3.12
C HIS A 121 7.83 8.70 -1.60
N HIS A 122 6.72 8.37 -0.94
CA HIS A 122 6.65 8.20 0.51
C HIS A 122 6.27 6.77 0.88
N THR A 123 6.92 6.28 1.92
CA THR A 123 6.59 5.02 2.57
C THR A 123 6.14 5.28 4.00
N TRP A 124 4.98 4.75 4.36
CA TRP A 124 4.46 4.70 5.71
C TRP A 124 4.74 3.33 6.30
N MET A 125 5.26 3.31 7.52
CA MET A 125 5.51 2.11 8.29
C MET A 125 4.78 2.25 9.62
N SER A 126 3.93 1.27 9.93
CA SER A 126 3.33 1.16 11.26
C SER A 126 4.46 0.96 12.29
N GLU A 127 4.49 1.79 13.33
CA GLU A 127 5.33 1.49 14.48
C GLU A 127 4.59 0.41 15.27
N CYS A 128 4.90 -0.86 14.98
CA CYS A 128 4.48 -1.93 15.89
C CYS A 128 5.03 -1.56 17.27
N PRO A 129 4.17 -1.38 18.30
CA PRO A 129 4.70 -1.34 19.64
C PRO A 129 5.45 -2.66 19.82
N ASP A 130 6.74 -2.58 20.16
CA ASP A 130 7.45 -3.74 20.67
C ASP A 130 6.52 -4.36 21.73
N GLU A 131 6.15 -5.63 21.57
CA GLU A 131 5.55 -6.42 22.66
C GLU A 131 6.63 -6.69 23.74
N SER A 132 7.36 -5.65 24.13
CA SER A 132 8.34 -5.60 25.23
C SER A 132 7.78 -4.82 26.42
N ASP A 133 6.45 -4.77 26.55
CA ASP A 133 5.76 -4.50 27.81
C ASP A 133 5.19 -5.82 28.37
N GLU A 134 6.03 -6.86 28.43
CA GLU A 134 5.88 -7.89 29.46
C GLU A 134 6.75 -7.48 30.65
N GLU A 135 6.17 -6.75 31.60
CA GLU A 135 6.49 -6.85 33.05
C GLU A 135 5.36 -6.27 33.93
#